data_AF-A0A7S4MK56-F1
#
_entry.id   AF-A0A7S4MK56-F1
#
_cell.length_a   1.000
_cell.length_b   1.000
_cell.length_c   1.000
_cell.angle_alpha   90.00
_cell.angle_beta   90.00
_cell.angle_gamma   90.00
#
_symmetry.space_group_name_H-M   'P 1'
#
loop_
_entity.id
_entity.type
_entity.pdbx_description
1 polymer ?
#
loop_
_entity_poly.entity_id
_entity_poly.type
_entity_poly.pdbx_seq_one_letter_code
_entity_poly.pdbx_strand_id
1 'polypeptide(L)'
;INNLATAVTAVPIAKLSLDQISITDSQVFVSGPANRKTLPHEKGWLWNQSKSKIKIPLTGNKAIVLAKFNPRKHPKTSITSQPAYKLWVCKIESADKPNDKELNFLWTEKGKKTKFSSPPLVKKTIAPQNSLKLSDYAFLKEFIHPEIALQLGWLVAEQPAVQDFSTES
;
A
#
# COMPACT_ATOMS: atom_id res chain seq x y z
N ILE A 1 38.34 -10.78 14.20
CA ILE A 1 37.43 -9.66 13.83
C ILE A 1 36.39 -9.56 14.94
N ASN A 2 36.65 -8.70 15.93
CA ASN A 2 35.76 -8.54 17.08
C ASN A 2 34.61 -7.60 16.68
N ASN A 3 33.48 -8.17 16.28
CA ASN A 3 32.24 -7.42 16.11
C ASN A 3 31.73 -7.07 17.52
N LEU A 4 32.07 -5.88 18.00
CA LEU A 4 31.38 -5.26 19.13
C LEU A 4 29.96 -4.99 18.66
N ALA A 5 29.04 -5.90 18.98
CA ALA A 5 27.62 -5.71 18.77
C ALA A 5 27.17 -4.54 19.65
N THR A 6 27.13 -3.34 19.08
CA THR A 6 26.57 -2.17 19.74
C THR A 6 25.16 -2.52 20.16
N ALA A 7 24.89 -2.53 21.47
CA ALA A 7 23.57 -2.83 21.99
C ALA A 7 22.57 -1.81 21.41
N VAL A 8 21.67 -2.26 20.55
CA VAL A 8 20.64 -1.42 19.95
C VAL A 8 19.57 -1.19 21.00
N THR A 9 19.65 -0.04 21.69
CA THR A 9 18.66 0.35 22.69
C THR A 9 17.37 0.81 22.02
N ALA A 10 16.23 0.26 22.45
CA ALA A 10 14.92 0.68 21.96
C ALA A 10 14.58 2.11 22.39
N VAL A 11 14.11 2.92 21.45
CA VAL A 11 13.70 4.32 21.68
C VAL A 11 12.28 4.34 22.27
N PRO A 12 12.03 5.03 23.40
CA PRO A 12 10.65 5.21 23.87
C PRO A 12 9.77 5.87 22.81
N ILE A 13 8.56 5.36 22.57
CA ILE A 13 7.68 5.89 21.51
C ILE A 13 7.40 7.40 21.67
N ALA A 14 7.35 7.90 22.91
CA ALA A 14 7.17 9.31 23.23
C ALA A 14 8.36 10.21 22.81
N LYS A 15 9.55 9.63 22.62
CA LYS A 15 10.77 10.31 22.14
C LYS A 15 11.05 10.05 20.66
N LEU A 16 10.20 9.28 19.99
CA LEU A 16 10.37 8.97 18.57
C LEU A 16 10.07 10.21 17.73
N SER A 17 11.04 10.61 16.90
CA SER A 17 10.86 11.71 15.94
C SER A 17 10.34 11.20 14.59
N LEU A 18 9.66 12.07 13.83
CA LEU A 18 9.16 11.72 12.50
C LEU A 18 10.29 11.35 11.54
N ASP A 19 11.45 12.01 11.61
CA ASP A 19 12.57 11.73 10.70
C ASP A 19 13.10 10.30 10.86
N GLN A 20 13.05 9.74 12.07
CA GLN A 20 13.46 8.35 12.33
C GLN A 20 12.54 7.31 11.64
N ILE A 21 11.30 7.69 11.30
CA ILE A 21 10.29 6.79 10.69
C ILE A 21 9.74 7.29 9.36
N SER A 22 10.42 8.26 8.74
CA SER A 22 10.02 8.82 7.45
C SER A 22 11.12 8.79 6.40
N ILE A 23 12.32 8.31 6.73
CA ILE A 23 13.41 8.08 5.76
C ILE A 23 13.34 6.63 5.28
N THR A 24 13.46 6.42 3.97
CA THR A 24 13.45 5.09 3.36
C THR A 24 14.53 4.21 3.98
N ASP A 25 14.17 2.95 4.25
CA ASP A 25 15.00 1.93 4.90
C ASP A 25 15.45 2.26 6.33
N SER A 26 14.88 3.29 6.95
CA SER A 26 15.08 3.50 8.37
C SER A 26 14.49 2.34 9.18
N GLN A 27 15.26 1.87 10.16
CA GLN A 27 14.90 0.76 11.03
C GLN A 27 15.13 1.19 12.48
N VAL A 28 14.13 1.03 13.32
CA VAL A 28 14.22 1.44 14.72
C VAL A 28 13.41 0.52 15.62
N PHE A 29 14.03 0.11 16.73
CA PHE A 29 13.30 -0.52 17.82
C PHE A 29 12.70 0.56 18.71
N VAL A 30 11.44 0.38 19.05
CA VAL A 30 10.72 1.31 19.92
C VAL A 30 10.06 0.58 21.08
N SER A 31 10.04 1.23 22.24
CA SER A 31 9.35 0.74 23.43
C SER A 31 8.07 1.53 23.66
N GLY A 32 6.99 0.80 23.96
CA GLY A 32 5.65 1.34 24.12
C GLY A 32 4.78 1.19 22.87
N PRO A 33 3.51 1.61 22.95
CA PRO A 33 2.52 1.28 21.93
C PRO A 33 2.76 2.03 20.63
N ALA A 34 2.99 1.31 19.53
CA ALA A 34 3.13 1.85 18.18
C ALA A 34 1.79 1.82 17.44
N ASN A 35 1.00 2.89 17.57
CA ASN A 35 -0.33 3.00 16.95
C ASN A 35 -0.56 4.39 16.34
N ARG A 36 -1.72 4.60 15.71
CA ARG A 36 -2.09 5.86 15.04
C ARG A 36 -1.94 7.10 15.93
N LYS A 37 -2.20 6.99 17.23
CA LYS A 37 -2.18 8.14 18.16
C LYS A 37 -0.78 8.45 18.67
N THR A 38 0.10 7.45 18.72
CA THR A 38 1.41 7.55 19.35
C THR A 38 2.55 7.72 18.36
N LEU A 39 2.36 7.25 17.11
CA LEU A 39 3.35 7.47 16.06
C LEU A 39 3.40 8.96 15.66
N PRO A 40 4.61 9.55 15.55
CA PRO A 40 4.76 10.96 15.18
C PRO A 40 4.28 11.21 13.76
N HIS A 41 3.64 12.36 13.54
CA HIS A 41 3.06 12.78 12.27
C HIS A 41 2.95 14.31 12.22
N GLU A 42 2.70 14.87 11.05
CA GLU A 42 2.50 16.32 10.87
C GLU A 42 1.00 16.68 10.92
N LYS A 43 0.69 17.96 11.14
CA LYS A 43 -0.69 18.46 11.30
C LYS A 43 -1.65 18.06 10.18
N GLY A 44 -1.16 17.88 8.95
CA GLY A 44 -1.97 17.62 7.75
C GLY A 44 -2.44 16.17 7.57
N TRP A 45 -1.81 15.20 8.24
CA TRP A 45 -2.06 13.79 7.96
C TRP A 45 -1.86 12.92 9.20
N LEU A 46 -2.44 11.72 9.18
CA LEU A 46 -2.34 10.74 10.26
C LEU A 46 -1.89 9.40 9.70
N TRP A 47 -1.17 8.62 10.51
CA TRP A 47 -0.93 7.23 10.20
C TRP A 47 -2.23 6.44 10.23
N ASN A 48 -2.49 5.67 9.18
CA ASN A 48 -3.62 4.77 9.11
C ASN A 48 -3.14 3.36 8.83
N GLN A 49 -3.50 2.43 9.71
CA GLN A 49 -3.19 1.02 9.53
C GLN A 49 -4.01 0.44 8.35
N SER A 50 -3.40 -0.39 7.52
CA SER A 50 -4.14 -1.21 6.56
C SER A 50 -4.98 -2.27 7.27
N LYS A 51 -6.04 -2.74 6.60
CA LYS A 51 -6.89 -3.83 7.11
C LYS A 51 -6.11 -5.13 7.31
N SER A 52 -5.12 -5.40 6.45
CA SER A 52 -4.29 -6.60 6.54
C SER A 52 -3.34 -6.54 7.73
N LYS A 53 -3.31 -7.63 8.50
CA LYS A 53 -2.29 -7.98 9.49
C LYS A 53 -1.75 -9.36 9.14
N ILE A 54 -0.45 -9.55 9.29
CA ILE A 54 0.18 -10.86 9.13
C ILE A 54 0.60 -11.30 10.52
N LYS A 55 0.08 -12.44 10.98
CA LYS A 55 0.46 -13.03 12.27
C LYS A 55 1.30 -14.28 12.00
N ILE A 56 2.52 -14.27 12.51
CA ILE A 56 3.50 -15.35 12.33
C ILE A 56 3.74 -15.96 13.72
N PRO A 57 3.36 -17.22 13.95
CA PRO A 57 3.65 -17.88 15.22
C PRO A 57 5.17 -18.06 15.39
N LEU A 58 5.65 -17.91 16.61
CA LEU A 58 7.02 -18.23 17.01
C LEU A 58 7.03 -19.45 17.93
N THR A 59 8.20 -19.98 18.25
CA THR A 59 8.35 -21.04 19.25
C THR A 59 7.84 -20.57 20.61
N GLY A 60 7.00 -21.39 21.26
CA GLY A 60 6.31 -21.06 22.52
C GLY A 60 5.01 -20.26 22.31
N ASN A 61 4.54 -19.59 23.36
CA ASN A 61 3.30 -18.80 23.35
C ASN A 61 3.46 -17.39 22.76
N LYS A 62 4.31 -17.25 21.73
CA LYS A 62 4.66 -15.96 21.12
C LYS A 62 4.25 -15.90 19.66
N ALA A 63 3.95 -14.69 19.20
CA ALA A 63 3.68 -14.44 17.79
C ALA A 63 4.22 -13.07 17.38
N ILE A 64 4.64 -12.95 16.13
CA ILE A 64 4.93 -11.66 15.51
C ILE A 64 3.69 -11.21 14.76
N VAL A 65 3.26 -9.97 14.97
CA VAL A 65 2.23 -9.31 14.19
C VAL A 65 2.85 -8.20 13.37
N LEU A 66 2.78 -8.34 12.04
CA LEU A 66 3.16 -7.29 11.11
C LEU A 66 1.92 -6.51 10.67
N ALA A 67 1.99 -5.20 10.80
CA ALA A 67 0.96 -4.28 10.35
C ALA A 67 1.59 -3.14 9.54
N LYS A 68 0.94 -2.78 8.43
CA LYS A 68 1.39 -1.68 7.57
C LYS A 68 0.62 -0.41 7.88
N PHE A 69 1.32 0.70 7.99
CA PHE A 69 0.78 2.04 8.20
C PHE A 69 1.10 2.93 6.99
N ASN A 70 0.09 3.67 6.55
CA ASN A 70 0.22 4.62 5.44
C ASN A 70 -0.42 5.95 5.86
N PRO A 71 0.16 7.10 5.47
CA PRO A 71 -0.46 8.40 5.72
C PRO A 71 -1.83 8.52 5.07
N ARG A 72 -2.78 9.09 5.80
CA ARG A 72 -4.07 9.54 5.30
C ARG A 72 -4.25 11.01 5.66
N LYS A 73 -4.87 11.78 4.77
CA LYS A 73 -5.20 13.18 5.05
C LYS A 73 -6.00 13.27 6.34
N HIS A 74 -5.68 14.26 7.16
CA HIS A 74 -6.48 14.57 8.33
C HIS A 74 -7.78 15.25 7.86
N PRO A 75 -8.96 14.79 8.28
CA PRO A 75 -10.25 15.32 7.79
C PRO A 75 -10.42 16.83 7.97
N LYS A 76 -9.85 17.37 9.04
CA LYS A 76 -9.90 18.81 9.39
C LYS A 76 -8.85 19.68 8.70
N THR A 77 -8.20 19.20 7.63
CA THR A 77 -7.09 19.92 6.98
C THR A 77 -7.30 20.06 5.49
N SER A 78 -6.85 21.19 4.94
CA SER A 78 -7.00 21.55 3.52
C SER A 78 -5.84 21.05 2.65
N ILE A 79 -5.01 20.11 3.13
CA ILE A 79 -3.85 19.67 2.37
C ILE A 79 -4.26 18.99 1.05
N THR A 80 -3.59 19.38 -0.04
CA THR A 80 -3.89 18.88 -1.38
C THR A 80 -3.39 17.46 -1.59
N SER A 81 -2.31 17.06 -0.92
CA SER A 81 -1.77 15.70 -0.92
C SER A 81 -1.03 15.41 0.40
N GLN A 82 -0.97 14.14 0.75
CA GLN A 82 -0.24 13.61 1.89
C GLN A 82 1.02 12.88 1.42
N PRO A 83 2.03 12.66 2.30
CA PRO A 83 3.17 11.84 1.96
C PRO A 83 2.77 10.41 1.59
N ALA A 84 3.46 9.83 0.63
CA ALA A 84 3.32 8.44 0.19
C ALA A 84 4.22 7.50 1.00
N TYR A 85 4.29 7.70 2.31
CA TYR A 85 5.09 6.85 3.19
C TYR A 85 4.47 5.46 3.32
N LYS A 86 5.33 4.47 3.58
CA LYS A 86 4.93 3.12 3.94
C LYS A 86 5.79 2.66 5.11
N LEU A 87 5.16 2.50 6.26
CA LEU A 87 5.80 2.08 7.51
C LEU A 87 5.28 0.70 7.91
N TRP A 88 6.18 -0.23 8.16
CA TRP A 88 5.88 -1.52 8.76
C TRP A 88 6.12 -1.45 10.26
N VAL A 89 5.14 -1.94 11.02
CA VAL A 89 5.23 -2.14 12.47
C VAL A 89 5.19 -3.63 12.72
N CYS A 90 6.26 -4.14 13.31
CA CYS A 90 6.42 -5.53 13.72
C CYS A 90 6.32 -5.57 15.25
N LYS A 91 5.22 -6.13 15.75
CA LYS A 91 4.94 -6.28 17.18
C LYS A 91 5.21 -7.71 17.61
N ILE A 92 5.94 -7.90 18.70
CA ILE A 92 6.07 -9.21 19.34
C ILE A 92 4.98 -9.31 20.40
N GLU A 93 4.04 -10.24 20.21
CA GLU A 93 2.98 -10.57 21.17
C GLU A 93 3.39 -11.82 21.96
N SER A 94 3.19 -11.79 23.28
CA SER A 94 3.37 -12.95 24.17
C SER A 94 2.05 -13.21 24.88
N ALA A 95 1.48 -14.41 24.75
CA ALA A 95 0.20 -14.73 25.39
C ALA A 95 0.33 -14.75 26.93
N ASP A 96 1.52 -15.12 27.43
CA ASP A 96 1.78 -15.20 28.88
C ASP A 96 1.88 -13.82 29.55
N LYS A 97 2.15 -12.76 28.78
CA LYS A 97 2.32 -11.40 29.29
C LYS A 97 1.82 -10.37 28.27
N PRO A 98 0.48 -10.19 28.14
CA PRO A 98 -0.10 -9.30 27.15
C PRO A 98 0.27 -7.82 27.36
N ASN A 99 0.69 -7.45 28.58
CA ASN A 99 1.08 -6.08 28.97
C ASN A 99 2.59 -5.92 29.17
N ASP A 100 3.43 -6.90 28.82
CA ASP A 100 4.87 -6.69 28.89
C ASP A 100 5.27 -5.55 27.94
N LYS A 101 6.31 -4.79 28.32
CA LYS A 101 6.74 -3.57 27.63
C LYS A 101 6.74 -3.79 26.12
N GLU A 102 5.76 -3.22 25.42
CA GLU A 102 5.54 -3.49 24.00
C GLU A 102 6.79 -3.09 23.22
N LEU A 103 7.61 -4.07 22.85
CA LEU A 103 8.75 -3.87 21.97
C LEU A 103 8.24 -4.01 20.54
N ASN A 104 8.42 -2.94 19.77
CA ASN A 104 8.04 -2.91 18.37
C ASN A 104 9.28 -2.63 17.53
N PHE A 105 9.36 -3.26 16.37
CA PHE A 105 10.32 -2.93 15.33
C PHE A 105 9.60 -2.16 14.22
N LEU A 106 10.14 -1.00 13.85
CA LEU A 106 9.61 -0.15 12.80
C LEU A 106 10.57 -0.17 11.61
N TRP A 107 10.03 -0.38 10.40
CA TRP A 107 10.80 -0.28 9.16
C TRP A 107 10.07 0.56 8.12
N THR A 108 10.74 1.58 7.60
CA THR A 108 10.18 2.48 6.59
C THR A 108 10.51 1.97 5.18
N GLU A 109 9.63 1.15 4.59
CA GLU A 109 9.82 0.65 3.21
C GLU A 109 9.82 1.79 2.17
N LYS A 110 9.03 2.85 2.42
CA LYS A 110 8.97 4.01 1.52
C LYS A 110 8.91 5.30 2.31
N GLY A 111 9.84 6.21 2.03
CA GLY A 111 10.00 7.48 2.75
C GLY A 111 10.67 8.56 1.92
N LYS A 112 11.16 9.59 2.61
CA LYS A 112 12.17 10.54 2.14
C LYS A 112 13.45 9.79 1.74
N LYS A 113 14.27 10.38 0.85
CA LYS A 113 15.60 9.85 0.54
C LYS A 113 16.61 10.20 1.65
N THR A 114 16.51 11.42 2.15
CA THR A 114 17.34 11.96 3.22
C THR A 114 16.47 12.84 4.13
N LYS A 115 16.99 13.22 5.31
CA LYS A 115 16.30 14.13 6.24
C LYS A 115 15.84 15.45 5.58
N PHE A 116 16.63 15.96 4.65
CA PHE A 116 16.40 17.25 3.98
C PHE A 116 15.61 17.12 2.66
N SER A 117 15.44 15.91 2.14
CA SER A 117 14.66 15.70 0.92
C SER A 117 13.17 15.90 1.16
N SER A 118 12.49 16.48 0.16
CA SER A 118 11.03 16.56 0.17
C SER A 118 10.40 15.16 0.24
N PRO A 119 9.28 14.99 0.96
CA PRO A 119 8.60 13.71 1.03
C PRO A 119 8.03 13.32 -0.35
N PRO A 120 8.06 12.03 -0.72
CA PRO A 120 7.30 11.58 -1.88
C PRO A 120 5.83 11.83 -1.59
N LEU A 121 5.11 12.49 -2.51
CA LEU A 121 3.69 12.76 -2.35
C LEU A 121 2.86 11.66 -3.02
N VAL A 122 1.67 11.41 -2.48
CA VAL A 122 0.70 10.57 -3.19
C VAL A 122 0.34 11.27 -4.48
N LYS A 123 0.74 10.68 -5.61
CA LYS A 123 0.33 11.15 -6.93
C LYS A 123 -1.20 11.18 -6.92
N LYS A 124 -1.79 12.35 -7.14
CA LYS A 124 -3.18 12.37 -7.58
C LYS A 124 -3.16 11.60 -8.89
N THR A 125 -3.86 10.48 -8.95
CA THR A 125 -4.25 9.91 -10.23
C THR A 125 -5.13 10.99 -10.86
N ILE A 126 -4.51 11.93 -11.56
CA ILE A 126 -5.17 12.58 -12.68
C ILE A 126 -5.42 11.36 -13.55
N ALA A 127 -6.67 10.86 -13.55
CA ALA A 127 -7.05 9.83 -14.49
C ALA A 127 -6.48 10.30 -15.83
N PRO A 128 -5.59 9.53 -16.49
CA PRO A 128 -5.08 9.98 -17.75
C PRO A 128 -6.31 10.32 -18.58
N GLN A 129 -6.42 11.57 -19.03
CA GLN A 129 -7.47 11.96 -19.99
C GLN A 129 -7.22 11.29 -21.35
N ASN A 130 -6.51 10.17 -21.39
CA ASN A 130 -6.70 9.19 -22.43
C ASN A 130 -8.12 8.67 -22.20
N SER A 131 -9.08 9.29 -22.90
CA SER A 131 -10.45 8.81 -22.98
C SER A 131 -10.38 7.36 -23.46
N LEU A 132 -10.48 6.42 -22.52
CA LEU A 132 -10.56 5.01 -22.81
C LEU A 132 -11.71 4.83 -23.80
N LYS A 133 -11.39 4.37 -25.01
CA LYS A 133 -12.39 4.13 -26.04
C LYS A 133 -12.99 2.76 -25.79
N LEU A 134 -14.25 2.59 -26.13
CA LEU A 134 -14.90 1.28 -26.05
C LEU A 134 -14.15 0.21 -26.86
N SER A 135 -13.47 0.60 -27.94
CA SER A 135 -12.60 -0.25 -28.75
C SER A 135 -11.39 -0.82 -28.00
N ASP A 136 -10.88 -0.12 -26.99
CA ASP A 136 -9.70 -0.56 -26.21
C ASP A 136 -10.00 -1.84 -25.40
N TYR A 137 -11.30 -2.14 -25.24
CA TYR A 137 -11.81 -3.31 -24.54
C TYR A 137 -12.25 -4.45 -25.47
N ALA A 138 -12.03 -4.34 -26.78
CA ALA A 138 -12.47 -5.35 -27.74
C ALA A 138 -11.86 -6.74 -27.51
N PHE A 139 -10.74 -6.85 -26.78
CA PHE A 139 -10.17 -8.14 -26.37
C PHE A 139 -11.10 -8.95 -25.45
N LEU A 140 -12.09 -8.31 -24.81
CA LEU A 140 -13.08 -8.98 -23.97
C LEU A 140 -14.16 -9.72 -24.78
N LYS A 141 -14.20 -9.55 -26.11
CA LYS A 141 -15.22 -10.16 -26.99
C LYS A 141 -15.28 -11.69 -26.89
N GLU A 142 -14.17 -12.35 -26.57
CA GLU A 142 -14.11 -13.82 -26.41
C GLU A 142 -14.81 -14.32 -25.13
N PHE A 143 -15.07 -13.42 -24.17
CA PHE A 143 -15.64 -13.75 -22.86
C PHE A 143 -17.09 -13.26 -22.68
N ILE A 144 -17.70 -12.69 -23.73
CA ILE A 144 -19.08 -12.19 -23.71
C ILE A 144 -19.89 -12.81 -24.86
N HIS A 145 -21.22 -12.74 -24.76
CA HIS A 145 -22.09 -13.26 -25.80
C HIS A 145 -21.85 -12.53 -27.14
N PRO A 146 -21.78 -13.23 -28.28
CA PRO A 146 -21.50 -12.61 -29.59
C PRO A 146 -22.44 -11.45 -29.93
N GLU A 147 -23.72 -11.53 -29.55
CA GLU A 147 -24.70 -10.46 -29.75
C GLU A 147 -24.31 -9.16 -29.03
N ILE A 148 -23.78 -9.27 -27.80
CA ILE A 148 -23.31 -8.11 -27.03
C ILE A 148 -22.03 -7.55 -27.66
N ALA A 149 -21.12 -8.43 -28.08
CA ALA A 149 -19.90 -8.00 -28.77
C ALA A 149 -20.21 -7.28 -30.09
N LEU A 150 -21.25 -7.71 -30.81
CA LEU A 150 -21.75 -7.03 -32.01
C LEU A 150 -22.35 -5.65 -31.68
N GLN A 151 -23.20 -5.55 -30.63
CA GLN A 151 -23.76 -4.27 -30.17
C GLN A 151 -22.69 -3.26 -29.74
N LEU A 152 -21.58 -3.75 -29.16
CA LEU A 152 -20.45 -2.92 -28.75
C LEU A 152 -19.49 -2.58 -29.92
N GLY A 153 -19.75 -3.08 -31.13
CA GLY A 153 -18.91 -2.86 -32.31
C GLY A 153 -17.56 -3.59 -32.25
N TRP A 154 -17.47 -4.69 -31.50
CA TRP A 154 -16.26 -5.53 -31.38
C TRP A 154 -16.22 -6.69 -32.37
N LEU A 155 -17.37 -7.03 -32.95
CA LEU A 155 -17.52 -7.98 -34.05
C LEU A 155 -18.16 -7.28 -35.25
N VAL A 156 -17.84 -7.76 -36.45
CA VAL A 156 -18.53 -7.38 -37.69
C VAL A 156 -19.49 -8.51 -38.00
N ALA A 157 -20.76 -8.18 -38.29
CA ALA A 157 -21.69 -9.19 -38.78
C ALA A 157 -21.14 -9.72 -40.12
N GLU A 158 -20.79 -11.00 -40.17
CA GLU A 158 -20.47 -11.65 -41.43
C GLU A 158 -21.69 -11.53 -42.33
N GLN A 159 -21.57 -10.76 -43.42
CA GLN A 159 -22.61 -10.77 -44.42
C GLN A 159 -22.68 -12.19 -45.01
N PRO A 160 -23.88 -12.78 -45.11
CA PRO A 160 -24.01 -14.08 -45.76
C PRO A 160 -23.44 -13.94 -47.17
N ALA A 161 -22.44 -14.77 -47.48
CA ALA A 161 -21.84 -14.82 -48.80
C ALA A 161 -22.96 -14.97 -49.83
N VAL A 162 -23.07 -14.00 -50.74
CA VAL A 162 -23.97 -14.09 -51.89
C VAL A 162 -23.53 -15.33 -52.66
N GLN A 163 -24.31 -16.41 -52.55
CA GLN A 163 -24.15 -17.55 -53.44
C GLN A 163 -24.60 -17.08 -54.82
N ASP A 164 -23.63 -16.80 -55.68
CA ASP A 164 -23.85 -16.58 -57.12
C ASP A 164 -24.51 -17.84 -57.70
N PHE A 165 -25.83 -17.85 -57.76
CA PHE A 165 -26.59 -18.79 -58.60
C PHE A 165 -26.45 -18.34 -60.05
N SER A 166 -25.38 -18.81 -60.69
CA SER A 166 -25.27 -18.77 -62.15
C SER A 166 -26.23 -19.80 -62.72
N THR A 167 -27.39 -19.36 -63.19
CA THR A 167 -28.32 -20.14 -64.02
C THR A 167 -27.66 -20.40 -65.37
N GLU A 168 -27.19 -21.63 -65.60
CA GLU A 168 -27.03 -22.18 -66.94
C GLU A 168 -28.42 -22.56 -67.46
N SER A 169 -28.90 -21.87 -68.49
CA SER A 169 -29.64 -22.37 -69.67
C SER A 169 -30.29 -21.23 -70.44
#